data_AF-A0A016SGC1-F1
#
_entry.id   AF-A0A016SGC1-F1
#
_cell.length_a   1.000
_cell.length_b   1.000
_cell.length_c   1.000
_cell.angle_alpha   90.00
_cell.angle_beta   90.00
_cell.angle_gamma   90.00
#
_symmetry.space_group_name_H-M   'P 1'
#
loop_
_entity.id
_entity.type
_entity.pdbx_description
1 polymer ?
#
loop_
_entity_poly.entity_id
_entity_poly.type
_entity_poly.pdbx_seq_one_letter_code
_entity_poly.pdbx_strand_id
1 'polypeptide(L)'
;MDLYEELVVAFLFIVVALVVLFIFRKLLEERKRKSINDSTSAKTGHYWTRVDFVDRGFYCASCKTHLLSGYECDYCTLKVDEVACARSIGERIKCKAIQKPDEQGRYQHHWIPGNIDSDQFCFICDELCGGGVSLRDYSCCLCWRVIHSACMKKNVSEYCDFGPYRYFTFPPNNITTRRVGKRMVIERVTLPEQEDFKPILAFVNTVCGSCTGKVVYRSFLRHLHPKQVIDVQKDNLKSALQWIDDNAEVNVRLVVAGGDGTISNVLETLEDFQRKPPVRIF
;
A
#
# COMPACT_ATOMS: atom_id res chain seq x y z
N MET A 1 58.94 -9.05 24.32
CA MET A 1 57.99 -8.96 23.21
C MET A 1 58.41 -7.76 22.41
N ASP A 2 58.58 -7.89 21.09
CA ASP A 2 59.08 -6.80 20.27
C ASP A 2 57.97 -5.75 20.08
N LEU A 3 58.27 -4.46 20.16
CA LEU A 3 57.28 -3.38 20.04
C LEU A 3 56.47 -3.49 18.74
N TYR A 4 57.10 -4.04 17.70
CA TYR A 4 56.48 -4.34 16.42
C TYR A 4 55.37 -5.41 16.51
N GLU A 5 55.59 -6.49 17.27
CA GLU A 5 54.58 -7.54 17.49
C GLU A 5 53.37 -6.98 18.24
N GLU A 6 53.59 -6.14 19.26
CA GLU A 6 52.51 -5.49 19.99
C GLU A 6 51.69 -4.55 19.10
N LEU A 7 52.35 -3.80 18.20
CA LEU A 7 51.71 -2.93 17.21
C LEU A 7 50.88 -3.74 16.19
N VAL A 8 51.41 -4.87 15.70
CA VAL A 8 50.69 -5.74 14.76
C VAL A 8 49.46 -6.36 15.40
N VAL A 9 49.57 -6.86 16.64
CA VAL A 9 48.43 -7.41 17.38
C VAL A 9 47.37 -6.34 17.65
N ALA A 10 47.77 -5.14 18.07
CA ALA A 10 46.85 -4.03 18.29
C ALA A 10 46.13 -3.62 16.99
N PHE A 11 46.85 -3.53 15.86
CA PHE A 11 46.26 -3.23 14.57
C PHE A 11 45.26 -4.30 14.12
N LEU A 12 45.63 -5.58 14.22
CA LEU A 12 44.73 -6.70 13.92
C LEU A 12 43.48 -6.67 14.79
N PHE A 13 43.62 -6.39 16.08
CA PHE A 13 42.49 -6.25 17.00
C PHE A 13 41.55 -5.12 16.58
N ILE A 14 42.07 -3.94 16.22
CA ILE A 14 41.26 -2.81 15.74
C ILE A 14 40.53 -3.18 14.44
N VAL A 15 41.22 -3.79 13.48
CA VAL A 15 40.62 -4.20 12.20
C VAL A 15 39.49 -5.21 12.45
N VAL A 16 39.73 -6.24 13.27
CA VAL A 16 38.71 -7.23 13.63
C VAL A 16 37.54 -6.57 14.35
N ALA A 17 37.77 -5.67 15.31
CA ALA A 17 36.71 -4.96 16.01
C ALA A 17 35.85 -4.10 15.06
N LEU A 18 36.47 -3.39 14.10
CA LEU A 18 35.75 -2.62 13.09
C LEU A 18 34.91 -3.52 12.17
N VAL A 19 35.44 -4.67 11.74
CA VAL A 19 34.69 -5.66 10.94
C VAL A 19 33.52 -6.24 11.73
N VAL A 20 33.71 -6.59 12.99
CA VAL A 20 32.65 -7.10 13.87
C VAL A 20 31.55 -6.05 14.06
N LEU A 21 31.92 -4.79 14.31
CA LEU A 21 30.95 -3.69 14.42
C LEU A 21 30.19 -3.44 13.13
N PHE A 22 30.86 -3.54 11.98
CA PHE A 22 30.22 -3.41 10.67
C PHE A 22 29.20 -4.53 10.43
N ILE A 23 29.59 -5.79 10.66
CA ILE A 23 28.69 -6.96 10.54
C ILE A 23 27.51 -6.81 11.49
N PHE A 24 27.76 -6.45 12.75
CA PHE A 24 26.71 -6.26 13.75
C PHE A 24 25.72 -5.16 13.35
N ARG A 25 26.19 -4.02 12.85
CA ARG A 25 25.33 -2.95 12.32
C ARG A 25 24.48 -3.45 11.14
N LYS A 26 25.09 -4.17 10.19
CA LYS A 26 24.36 -4.74 9.04
C LYS A 26 23.27 -5.73 9.48
N LEU A 27 23.57 -6.60 10.44
CA LEU A 27 22.58 -7.54 11.00
C LEU A 27 21.45 -6.81 11.73
N LEU A 28 21.76 -5.76 12.49
CA LEU A 28 20.75 -4.94 13.15
C LEU A 28 19.85 -4.21 12.14
N GLU A 29 20.43 -3.68 11.06
CA GLU A 29 19.66 -3.09 9.97
C GLU A 29 18.74 -4.11 9.32
N GLU A 30 19.25 -5.28 8.93
CA GLU A 30 18.42 -6.34 8.34
C GLU A 30 17.27 -6.75 9.26
N ARG A 31 17.53 -6.87 10.56
CA ARG A 31 16.49 -7.13 11.56
C ARG A 31 15.45 -6.01 11.59
N LYS A 32 15.87 -4.74 11.63
CA LYS A 32 14.96 -3.58 11.57
C LYS A 32 14.11 -3.61 10.30
N ARG A 33 14.72 -3.88 9.14
CA ARG A 33 14.03 -3.96 7.84
C ARG A 33 12.97 -5.06 7.84
N LYS A 34 13.30 -6.24 8.36
CA LYS A 34 12.34 -7.35 8.50
C LYS A 34 11.17 -6.98 9.43
N SER A 35 11.42 -6.18 10.46
CA SER A 35 10.40 -5.78 11.44
C SER A 35 9.46 -4.65 11.00
N ILE A 36 9.63 -4.05 9.82
CA ILE A 36 8.88 -2.84 9.45
C ILE A 36 7.36 -3.11 9.37
N ASN A 37 6.99 -4.32 8.94
CA ASN A 37 5.60 -4.75 8.79
C ASN A 37 5.09 -5.57 10.00
N ASP A 38 5.75 -5.48 11.15
CA ASP A 38 5.33 -6.14 12.39
C ASP A 38 4.08 -5.46 13.00
N SER A 39 3.82 -5.69 14.29
CA SER A 39 2.65 -5.23 15.03
C SER A 39 2.36 -3.72 14.92
N THR A 40 3.38 -2.87 14.79
CA THR A 40 3.21 -1.43 14.57
C THR A 40 2.52 -1.13 13.23
N SER A 41 2.86 -1.87 12.18
CA SER A 41 2.23 -1.74 10.86
C SER A 41 0.77 -2.18 10.93
N ALA A 42 0.49 -3.27 11.65
CA ALA A 42 -0.88 -3.73 11.89
C ALA A 42 -1.73 -2.68 12.64
N LYS A 43 -1.17 -2.00 13.65
CA LYS A 43 -1.87 -0.93 14.41
C LYS A 43 -2.13 0.32 13.56
N THR A 44 -1.22 0.65 12.65
CA THR A 44 -1.31 1.86 11.82
C THR A 44 -1.99 1.60 10.48
N GLY A 45 -2.24 0.35 10.14
CA GLY A 45 -2.87 -0.10 8.90
C GLY A 45 -1.97 -0.04 7.67
N HIS A 46 -0.72 0.44 7.81
CA HIS A 46 0.21 0.55 6.70
C HIS A 46 0.79 -0.82 6.34
N TYR A 47 1.20 -0.98 5.09
CA TYR A 47 2.04 -2.07 4.63
C TYR A 47 3.18 -1.48 3.80
N TRP A 48 4.40 -1.60 4.29
CA TRP A 48 5.58 -0.93 3.76
C TRP A 48 6.38 -1.86 2.86
N THR A 49 6.61 -1.41 1.62
CA THR A 49 7.48 -2.08 0.67
C THR A 49 8.69 -1.20 0.41
N ARG A 50 9.89 -1.81 0.39
CA ARG A 50 11.12 -1.08 0.06
C ARG A 50 11.13 -0.78 -1.44
N VAL A 51 11.42 0.47 -1.80
CA VAL A 51 11.43 0.96 -3.18
C VAL A 51 12.68 1.80 -3.39
N ASP A 52 13.30 1.62 -4.55
CA ASP A 52 14.36 2.51 -5.04
C ASP A 52 13.71 3.59 -5.89
N PHE A 53 13.95 4.85 -5.54
CA PHE A 53 13.33 6.03 -6.17
C PHE A 53 14.30 6.74 -7.11
N VAL A 54 15.25 5.99 -7.67
CA VAL A 54 16.27 6.51 -8.60
C VAL A 54 15.58 7.36 -9.67
N ASP A 55 16.12 8.56 -9.89
CA ASP A 55 15.62 9.57 -10.84
C ASP A 55 14.30 10.26 -10.46
N ARG A 56 13.77 10.07 -9.24
CA ARG A 56 12.57 10.77 -8.75
C ARG A 56 12.88 11.69 -7.58
N GLY A 57 12.41 12.94 -7.68
CA GLY A 57 12.55 13.99 -6.65
C GLY A 57 11.64 13.81 -5.44
N PHE A 58 11.58 12.60 -4.87
CA PHE A 58 10.71 12.30 -3.73
C PHE A 58 11.34 12.66 -2.39
N TYR A 59 10.49 12.93 -1.40
CA TYR A 59 10.88 13.33 -0.05
C TYR A 59 10.17 12.48 1.00
N CYS A 60 10.88 12.24 2.11
CA CYS A 60 10.35 11.53 3.26
C CYS A 60 9.25 12.33 3.96
N ALA A 61 8.07 11.74 4.13
CA ALA A 61 6.96 12.38 4.84
C ALA A 61 7.28 12.69 6.31
N SER A 62 8.22 11.97 6.94
CA SER A 62 8.63 12.16 8.33
C SER A 62 9.75 13.20 8.48
N CYS A 63 10.98 12.88 8.02
CA CYS A 63 12.17 13.72 8.22
C CYS A 63 12.41 14.76 7.11
N LYS A 64 11.59 14.77 6.06
CA LYS A 64 11.67 15.72 4.93
C LYS A 64 12.95 15.66 4.10
N THR A 65 13.77 14.61 4.27
CA THR A 65 14.96 14.35 3.44
C THR A 65 14.58 13.83 2.05
N HIS A 66 15.43 14.09 1.06
CA HIS A 66 15.28 13.53 -0.29
C HIS A 66 15.49 12.01 -0.28
N LEU A 67 14.67 11.28 -1.04
CA LEU A 67 14.65 9.83 -1.08
C LEU A 67 15.34 9.30 -2.34
N LEU A 68 16.49 8.66 -2.18
CA LEU A 68 17.10 7.82 -3.24
C LEU A 68 16.56 6.39 -3.19
N SER A 69 16.37 5.88 -1.98
CA SER A 69 15.65 4.65 -1.67
C SER A 69 14.87 4.88 -0.38
N GLY A 70 13.87 4.05 -0.14
CA GLY A 70 13.13 4.12 1.10
C GLY A 70 11.99 3.12 1.12
N TYR A 71 10.93 3.48 1.82
CA TYR A 71 9.73 2.68 1.93
C TYR A 71 8.53 3.47 1.43
N GLU A 72 7.65 2.76 0.73
CA GLU A 72 6.36 3.27 0.31
C GLU A 72 5.27 2.36 0.86
N CYS A 73 4.20 2.96 1.38
CA CYS A 73 3.02 2.19 1.74
C CYS A 73 2.25 1.75 0.49
N ASP A 74 1.99 0.45 0.37
CA ASP A 74 1.30 -0.13 -0.80
C ASP A 74 -0.18 0.27 -0.91
N TYR A 75 -0.76 0.75 0.19
CA TYR A 75 -2.17 1.15 0.22
C TYR A 75 -2.34 2.66 0.01
N CYS A 76 -1.62 3.49 0.76
CA CYS A 76 -1.85 4.94 0.76
C CYS A 76 -0.74 5.74 0.07
N THR A 77 0.30 5.09 -0.47
CA THR A 77 1.44 5.73 -1.19
C THR A 77 2.35 6.63 -0.37
N LEU A 78 2.13 6.71 0.95
CA LEU A 78 2.98 7.44 1.89
C LEU A 78 4.43 6.95 1.78
N LYS A 79 5.40 7.88 1.67
CA LYS A 79 6.82 7.56 1.48
C LYS A 79 7.64 8.00 2.68
N VAL A 80 8.55 7.13 3.13
CA VAL A 80 9.44 7.37 4.26
C VAL A 80 10.85 6.83 3.95
N ASP A 81 11.85 7.44 4.56
CA ASP A 81 13.27 7.09 4.35
C ASP A 81 13.61 5.75 5.00
N GLU A 82 13.39 5.66 6.32
CA GLU A 82 13.77 4.50 7.11
C GLU A 82 12.65 4.01 8.04
N VAL A 83 12.88 2.86 8.68
CA VAL A 83 11.93 2.23 9.61
C VAL A 83 11.55 3.17 10.77
N ALA A 84 12.47 3.99 11.27
CA ALA A 84 12.18 4.96 12.31
C ALA A 84 11.19 6.03 11.83
N CYS A 85 11.36 6.52 10.59
CA CYS A 85 10.43 7.44 9.94
C CYS A 85 9.05 6.81 9.76
N ALA A 86 8.97 5.54 9.35
CA ALA A 86 7.71 4.79 9.23
C ALA A 86 6.94 4.73 10.57
N ARG A 87 7.66 4.46 11.66
CA ARG A 87 7.08 4.42 13.02
C ARG A 87 6.60 5.80 13.46
N SER A 88 7.44 6.82 13.30
CA SER A 88 7.13 8.20 13.70
C SER A 88 5.93 8.77 12.95
N ILE A 89 5.87 8.60 11.62
CA ILE A 89 4.75 9.12 10.83
C ILE A 89 3.47 8.30 11.03
N GLY A 90 3.57 6.98 11.25
CA GLY A 90 2.42 6.11 11.44
C GLY A 90 1.61 6.42 12.71
N GLU A 91 2.21 7.12 13.69
CA GLU A 91 1.47 7.64 14.84
C GLU A 91 0.52 8.77 14.46
N ARG A 92 0.91 9.61 13.49
CA ARG A 92 0.19 10.81 13.06
C ARG A 92 -0.76 10.56 11.89
N ILE A 93 -0.34 9.72 10.95
CA ILE A 93 -1.08 9.40 9.73
C ILE A 93 -1.35 7.89 9.74
N LYS A 94 -2.59 7.52 10.03
CA LYS A 94 -3.08 6.14 9.90
C LYS A 94 -3.34 5.82 8.43
N CYS A 95 -3.26 4.56 8.04
CA CYS A 95 -3.45 4.18 6.65
C CYS A 95 -4.92 4.26 6.22
N LYS A 96 -5.16 4.33 4.90
CA LYS A 96 -6.49 4.19 4.29
C LYS A 96 -7.20 2.90 4.73
N ALA A 97 -6.45 1.82 4.91
CA ALA A 97 -6.98 0.49 5.19
C ALA A 97 -7.72 0.37 6.54
N ILE A 98 -7.56 1.36 7.43
CA ILE A 98 -8.18 1.36 8.75
C ILE A 98 -8.97 2.64 9.04
N GLN A 99 -9.26 3.44 8.00
CA GLN A 99 -10.12 4.62 8.16
C GLN A 99 -11.54 4.19 8.53
N LYS A 100 -12.24 5.07 9.24
CA LYS A 100 -13.62 4.86 9.65
C LYS A 100 -14.45 6.09 9.26
N PRO A 101 -15.75 5.90 8.98
CA PRO A 101 -16.64 7.03 8.79
C PRO A 101 -16.92 7.73 10.12
N ASP A 102 -17.54 8.91 10.02
CA ASP A 102 -18.20 9.57 11.13
C ASP A 102 -19.49 8.82 11.57
N GLU A 103 -20.18 9.36 12.57
CA GLU A 103 -21.42 8.79 13.12
C GLU A 103 -22.55 8.67 12.08
N GLN A 104 -22.46 9.43 10.98
CA GLN A 104 -23.44 9.46 9.90
C GLN A 104 -22.99 8.63 8.69
N GLY A 105 -21.94 7.83 8.83
CA GLY A 105 -21.44 6.97 7.76
C GLY A 105 -20.59 7.70 6.70
N ARG A 106 -20.25 8.97 6.91
CA ARG A 106 -19.52 9.78 5.94
C ARG A 106 -18.01 9.73 6.17
N TYR A 107 -17.26 9.73 5.09
CA TYR A 107 -15.80 9.69 5.15
C TYR A 107 -15.19 11.06 4.95
N GLN A 108 -14.21 11.40 5.78
CA GLN A 108 -13.35 12.56 5.54
C GLN A 108 -12.30 12.22 4.49
N HIS A 109 -11.83 13.23 3.77
CA HIS A 109 -10.66 13.07 2.91
C HIS A 109 -9.44 12.63 3.73
N HIS A 110 -8.72 11.63 3.23
CA HIS A 110 -7.52 11.11 3.87
C HIS A 110 -6.26 11.60 3.15
N TRP A 111 -5.74 12.73 3.61
CA TRP A 111 -4.67 13.47 2.96
C TRP A 111 -3.28 12.91 3.29
N ILE A 112 -2.54 12.56 2.24
CA ILE A 112 -1.15 12.10 2.27
C ILE A 112 -0.26 13.25 1.78
N PRO A 113 0.81 13.61 2.51
CA PRO A 113 1.57 14.81 2.21
C PRO A 113 2.62 14.61 1.11
N GLY A 114 2.60 15.52 0.14
CA GLY A 114 3.56 15.69 -0.95
C GLY A 114 3.81 14.49 -1.85
N ASN A 115 4.95 14.52 -2.55
CA ASN A 115 5.28 13.58 -3.64
C ASN A 115 4.21 13.53 -4.73
N ILE A 116 3.67 14.70 -5.08
CA ILE A 116 2.65 14.90 -6.11
C ILE A 116 3.35 15.12 -7.45
N ASP A 117 2.84 14.46 -8.48
CA ASP A 117 3.35 14.61 -9.85
C ASP A 117 3.03 16.03 -10.39
N SER A 118 3.90 16.57 -11.25
CA SER A 118 3.85 17.98 -11.69
C SER A 118 2.68 18.33 -12.61
N ASP A 119 1.87 17.35 -13.00
CA ASP A 119 0.75 17.46 -13.93
C ASP A 119 -0.63 17.43 -13.24
N GLN A 120 -0.65 17.49 -11.91
CA GLN A 120 -1.88 17.39 -11.11
C GLN A 120 -2.43 18.76 -10.72
N PHE A 121 -3.74 18.96 -10.86
CA PHE A 121 -4.42 20.23 -10.57
C PHE A 121 -5.11 20.21 -9.20
N CYS A 122 -4.97 21.30 -8.46
CA CYS A 122 -5.60 21.50 -7.16
C CYS A 122 -7.13 21.47 -7.27
N PHE A 123 -7.76 20.61 -6.47
CA PHE A 123 -9.21 20.46 -6.42
C PHE A 123 -9.98 21.74 -6.07
N ILE A 124 -9.35 22.72 -5.41
CA ILE A 124 -10.03 23.93 -4.92
C ILE A 124 -9.88 25.12 -5.87
N CYS A 125 -8.72 25.29 -6.49
CA CYS A 125 -8.40 26.48 -7.28
C CYS A 125 -8.03 26.18 -8.73
N ASP A 126 -7.98 24.91 -9.11
CA ASP A 126 -7.68 24.44 -10.47
C ASP A 126 -6.30 24.90 -11.01
N GLU A 127 -5.34 25.09 -10.09
CA GLU A 127 -3.96 25.44 -10.42
C GLU A 127 -3.01 24.26 -10.13
N LEU A 128 -1.87 24.20 -10.82
CA LEU A 128 -0.91 23.10 -10.70
C LEU A 128 -0.39 22.91 -9.26
N CYS A 129 -0.48 21.68 -8.76
CA CYS A 129 0.10 21.21 -7.49
C CYS A 129 1.51 20.65 -7.70
N GLY A 130 2.21 20.38 -6.59
CA GLY A 130 3.50 19.67 -6.65
C GLY A 130 4.64 20.55 -7.17
N GLY A 131 4.43 21.86 -7.28
CA GLY A 131 5.46 22.81 -7.68
C GLY A 131 6.59 22.93 -6.65
N GLY A 132 7.84 22.83 -7.12
CA GLY A 132 9.06 23.08 -6.35
C GLY A 132 9.78 21.83 -5.83
N VAL A 133 10.93 22.04 -5.18
CA VAL A 133 11.85 20.97 -4.71
C VAL A 133 11.65 20.62 -3.23
N SER A 134 10.39 20.40 -2.81
CA SER A 134 10.11 20.08 -1.40
C SER A 134 8.77 19.37 -1.22
N LEU A 135 8.60 18.76 -0.05
CA LEU A 135 7.37 18.09 0.34
C LEU A 135 6.27 19.12 0.66
N ARG A 136 5.50 19.48 -0.36
CA ARG A 136 4.36 20.42 -0.30
C ARG A 136 3.10 19.75 -0.82
N ASP A 137 1.96 20.34 -0.49
CA ASP A 137 0.64 19.93 -0.96
C ASP A 137 0.25 18.52 -0.49
N TYR A 138 -0.98 18.12 -0.79
CA TYR A 138 -1.54 16.86 -0.28
C TYR A 138 -2.33 16.13 -1.37
N SER A 139 -2.28 14.81 -1.35
CA SER A 139 -3.11 13.94 -2.19
C SER A 139 -4.00 13.07 -1.31
N CYS A 140 -5.30 13.01 -1.61
CA CYS A 140 -6.22 12.15 -0.87
C CYS A 140 -6.09 10.71 -1.37
N CYS A 141 -5.70 9.75 -0.52
CA CYS A 141 -5.56 8.35 -0.95
C CYS A 141 -6.88 7.57 -1.01
N LEU A 142 -8.03 8.24 -0.85
CA LEU A 142 -9.37 7.65 -1.02
C LEU A 142 -10.02 8.08 -2.34
N CYS A 143 -9.93 9.37 -2.70
CA CYS A 143 -10.53 9.92 -3.92
C CYS A 143 -9.53 10.44 -4.95
N TRP A 144 -8.22 10.42 -4.66
CA TRP A 144 -7.12 10.78 -5.55
C TRP A 144 -7.01 12.25 -5.94
N ARG A 145 -7.87 13.12 -5.39
CA ARG A 145 -7.74 14.57 -5.54
C ARG A 145 -6.46 15.07 -4.89
N VAL A 146 -5.87 16.11 -5.47
CA VAL A 146 -4.75 16.84 -4.88
C VAL A 146 -5.18 18.25 -4.45
N ILE A 147 -4.53 18.80 -3.44
CA ILE A 147 -4.84 20.12 -2.89
C ILE A 147 -3.57 20.83 -2.44
N HIS A 148 -3.48 22.14 -2.70
CA HIS A 148 -2.38 22.93 -2.17
C HIS A 148 -2.42 23.02 -0.65
N SER A 149 -1.25 23.13 -0.03
CA SER A 149 -1.13 23.41 1.41
C SER A 149 -1.87 24.68 1.83
N ALA A 150 -1.91 25.70 0.96
CA ALA A 150 -2.61 26.95 1.21
C ALA A 150 -4.14 26.79 1.07
N CYS A 151 -4.60 26.04 0.07
CA CYS A 151 -6.02 25.78 -0.16
C CYS A 151 -6.62 24.92 0.94
N MET A 152 -5.87 23.95 1.46
CA MET A 152 -6.33 23.10 2.55
C MET A 152 -6.62 23.88 3.85
N LYS A 153 -5.88 24.97 4.11
CA LYS A 153 -6.12 25.85 5.27
C LYS A 153 -7.42 26.64 5.19
N LYS A 154 -8.03 26.77 4.01
CA LYS A 154 -9.30 27.48 3.81
C LYS A 154 -10.54 26.65 4.25
N ASN A 155 -10.31 25.55 4.97
CA ASN A 155 -11.30 24.66 5.59
C ASN A 155 -12.29 24.07 4.56
N VAL A 156 -11.80 23.07 3.82
CA VAL A 156 -12.63 22.29 2.89
C VAL A 156 -13.62 21.47 3.71
N SER A 157 -14.88 21.89 3.76
CA SER A 157 -15.95 21.22 4.51
C SER A 157 -16.55 20.02 3.76
N GLU A 158 -15.87 19.50 2.74
CA GLU A 158 -16.39 18.44 1.90
C GLU A 158 -15.98 17.05 2.40
N TYR A 159 -16.92 16.12 2.31
CA TYR A 159 -16.70 14.71 2.58
C TYR A 159 -16.13 14.03 1.33
N CYS A 160 -15.30 13.01 1.55
CA CYS A 160 -14.73 12.21 0.49
C CYS A 160 -15.79 11.33 -0.16
N ASP A 161 -15.94 11.48 -1.47
CA ASP A 161 -16.85 10.72 -2.33
C ASP A 161 -16.18 9.49 -2.99
N PHE A 162 -14.94 9.18 -2.61
CA PHE A 162 -14.09 8.12 -3.18
C PHE A 162 -13.74 8.30 -4.67
N GLY A 163 -14.04 9.47 -5.25
CA GLY A 163 -13.67 9.83 -6.60
C GLY A 163 -14.13 8.83 -7.67
N PRO A 164 -13.33 8.62 -8.74
CA PRO A 164 -13.70 7.74 -9.86
C PRO A 164 -13.89 6.27 -9.47
N TYR A 165 -13.27 5.82 -8.37
CA TYR A 165 -13.27 4.43 -7.95
C TYR A 165 -14.43 4.06 -7.02
N ARG A 166 -15.29 5.01 -6.66
CA ARG A 166 -16.41 4.82 -5.71
C ARG A 166 -17.35 3.66 -6.03
N TYR A 167 -17.50 3.33 -7.32
CA TYR A 167 -18.34 2.22 -7.77
C TYR A 167 -17.64 0.86 -7.77
N PHE A 168 -16.31 0.84 -7.64
CA PHE A 168 -15.50 -0.36 -7.83
C PHE A 168 -14.80 -0.80 -6.55
N THR A 169 -14.65 0.07 -5.56
CA THR A 169 -13.96 -0.23 -4.31
C THR A 169 -14.87 -0.16 -3.09
N PHE A 170 -14.70 -1.13 -2.20
CA PHE A 170 -15.34 -1.06 -0.89
C PHE A 170 -14.67 0.01 -0.02
N PRO A 171 -15.45 0.83 0.70
CA PRO A 171 -14.89 1.65 1.76
C PRO A 171 -14.18 0.81 2.82
N PRO A 172 -13.19 1.36 3.55
CA PRO A 172 -12.33 0.59 4.47
C PRO A 172 -13.06 -0.23 5.54
N ASN A 173 -14.21 0.22 6.04
CA ASN A 173 -14.99 -0.50 7.06
C ASN A 173 -16.06 -1.44 6.50
N ASN A 174 -16.22 -1.52 5.18
CA ASN A 174 -17.28 -2.31 4.54
C ASN A 174 -16.92 -3.80 4.42
N ILE A 175 -15.66 -4.18 4.68
CA ILE A 175 -15.22 -5.58 4.69
C ILE A 175 -14.68 -5.93 6.06
N THR A 176 -15.39 -6.80 6.77
CA THR A 176 -14.94 -7.38 8.05
C THR A 176 -14.31 -8.74 7.79
N THR A 177 -13.14 -8.98 8.38
CA THR A 177 -12.44 -10.26 8.26
C THR A 177 -12.23 -10.92 9.61
N ARG A 178 -12.35 -12.24 9.63
CA ARG A 178 -12.11 -13.08 10.81
C ARG A 178 -10.93 -14.00 10.56
N ARG A 179 -10.16 -14.26 11.62
CA ARG A 179 -9.04 -15.20 11.57
C ARG A 179 -9.56 -16.62 11.81
N VAL A 180 -9.30 -17.51 10.86
CA VAL A 180 -9.59 -18.94 10.94
C VAL A 180 -8.27 -19.69 10.81
N GLY A 181 -7.72 -20.10 11.96
CA GLY A 181 -6.37 -20.66 12.05
C GLY A 181 -5.28 -19.68 11.58
N LYS A 182 -4.51 -20.05 10.56
CA LYS A 182 -3.49 -19.19 9.94
C LYS A 182 -4.03 -18.26 8.85
N ARG A 183 -5.32 -18.37 8.48
CA ARG A 183 -5.92 -17.64 7.35
C ARG A 183 -6.83 -16.52 7.83
N MET A 184 -6.93 -15.45 7.05
CA MET A 184 -7.94 -14.41 7.20
C MET A 184 -9.03 -14.65 6.18
N VAL A 185 -10.27 -14.80 6.63
CA VAL A 185 -11.44 -15.03 5.77
C VAL A 185 -12.37 -13.81 5.89
N ILE A 186 -13.03 -13.44 4.80
CA ILE A 186 -14.06 -12.40 4.82
C ILE A 186 -15.24 -12.96 5.61
N GLU A 187 -15.61 -12.28 6.70
CA GLU A 187 -16.71 -12.68 7.57
C GLU A 187 -18.02 -12.02 7.15
N ARG A 188 -17.95 -10.73 6.82
CA ARG A 188 -19.11 -9.95 6.42
C ARG A 188 -18.69 -8.86 5.45
N VAL A 189 -19.51 -8.66 4.43
CA VAL A 189 -19.47 -7.48 3.57
C VAL A 189 -20.71 -6.65 3.80
N THR A 190 -20.53 -5.34 3.89
CA THR A 190 -21.63 -4.37 3.89
C THR A 190 -21.56 -3.62 2.58
N LEU A 191 -22.64 -3.67 1.79
CA LEU A 191 -22.67 -2.93 0.54
C LEU A 191 -22.79 -1.44 0.81
N PRO A 192 -22.07 -0.60 0.05
CA PRO A 192 -22.18 0.83 0.20
C PRO A 192 -23.50 1.29 -0.46
N GLU A 193 -24.09 2.39 0.00
CA GLU A 193 -25.45 2.85 -0.42
C GLU A 193 -25.52 3.34 -1.88
N GLN A 194 -24.39 3.43 -2.57
CA GLN A 194 -24.27 3.90 -3.93
C GLN A 194 -25.03 2.99 -4.91
N GLU A 195 -25.90 3.60 -5.72
CA GLU A 195 -26.52 2.94 -6.86
C GLU A 195 -25.45 2.45 -7.87
N ASP A 196 -25.72 1.31 -8.50
CA ASP A 196 -24.86 0.67 -9.49
C ASP A 196 -23.44 0.31 -9.01
N PHE A 197 -23.27 0.05 -7.70
CA PHE A 197 -22.01 -0.44 -7.14
C PHE A 197 -21.63 -1.82 -7.72
N LYS A 198 -20.45 -1.91 -8.34
CA LYS A 198 -19.93 -3.08 -9.06
C LYS A 198 -18.48 -3.35 -8.64
N PRO A 199 -18.25 -4.01 -7.51
CA PRO A 199 -16.90 -4.15 -6.97
C PRO A 199 -16.02 -4.96 -7.92
N ILE A 200 -14.75 -4.56 -7.99
CA ILE A 200 -13.72 -5.31 -8.73
C ILE A 200 -12.98 -6.25 -7.79
N LEU A 201 -12.80 -7.51 -8.18
CA LEU A 201 -11.81 -8.41 -7.59
C LEU A 201 -10.65 -8.60 -8.58
N ALA A 202 -9.46 -8.18 -8.16
CA ALA A 202 -8.24 -8.24 -8.97
C ALA A 202 -7.38 -9.44 -8.54
N PHE A 203 -7.19 -10.40 -9.43
CA PHE A 203 -6.30 -11.55 -9.28
C PHE A 203 -4.99 -11.25 -10.00
N VAL A 204 -3.89 -11.14 -9.27
CA VAL A 204 -2.61 -10.72 -9.84
C VAL A 204 -1.55 -11.76 -9.54
N ASN A 205 -0.79 -12.16 -10.56
CA ASN A 205 0.41 -12.97 -10.37
C ASN A 205 1.62 -12.07 -10.10
N THR A 206 2.15 -12.11 -8.87
CA THR A 206 3.33 -11.32 -8.49
C THR A 206 4.66 -11.98 -8.86
N VAL A 207 4.65 -13.23 -9.33
CA VAL A 207 5.82 -14.06 -9.69
C VAL A 207 5.87 -14.26 -11.22
N CYS A 208 5.71 -13.18 -11.99
CA CYS A 208 6.00 -13.18 -13.42
C CYS A 208 7.46 -12.72 -13.68
N GLY A 209 8.12 -13.31 -14.68
CA GLY A 209 9.56 -13.13 -14.95
C GLY A 209 10.00 -11.69 -15.26
N SER A 210 9.06 -10.80 -15.60
CA SER A 210 9.30 -9.39 -15.90
C SER A 210 9.27 -8.45 -14.67
N CYS A 211 9.00 -8.97 -13.46
CA CYS A 211 8.76 -8.17 -12.25
C CYS A 211 7.59 -7.16 -12.31
N THR A 212 6.87 -7.05 -13.43
CA THR A 212 5.74 -6.12 -13.62
C THR A 212 4.55 -6.48 -12.73
N GLY A 213 4.36 -7.77 -12.43
CA GLY A 213 3.25 -8.25 -11.60
C GLY A 213 3.20 -7.62 -10.20
N LYS A 214 4.36 -7.36 -9.58
CA LYS A 214 4.41 -6.64 -8.29
C LYS A 214 3.98 -5.19 -8.42
N VAL A 215 4.37 -4.52 -9.50
CA VAL A 215 3.98 -3.12 -9.76
C VAL A 215 2.47 -3.04 -10.00
N VAL A 216 1.91 -3.95 -10.80
CA VAL A 216 0.47 -4.06 -11.05
C VAL A 216 -0.30 -4.35 -9.77
N TYR A 217 0.15 -5.33 -8.97
CA TYR A 217 -0.46 -5.66 -7.68
C TYR A 217 -0.51 -4.46 -6.73
N ARG A 218 0.62 -3.75 -6.58
CA ARG A 218 0.70 -2.52 -5.77
C ARG A 218 -0.19 -1.42 -6.33
N SER A 219 -0.29 -1.28 -7.65
CA SER A 219 -1.21 -0.33 -8.29
C SER A 219 -2.68 -0.63 -7.93
N PHE A 220 -3.11 -1.88 -7.99
CA PHE A 220 -4.46 -2.25 -7.54
C PHE A 220 -4.66 -1.96 -6.04
N LEU A 221 -3.70 -2.30 -5.19
CA LEU A 221 -3.77 -2.03 -3.75
C LEU A 221 -3.92 -0.54 -3.41
N ARG A 222 -3.35 0.33 -4.25
CA ARG A 222 -3.51 1.78 -4.10
C ARG A 222 -4.94 2.24 -4.37
N HIS A 223 -5.65 1.66 -5.33
CA HIS A 223 -6.97 2.14 -5.75
C HIS A 223 -8.13 1.35 -5.15
N LEU A 224 -7.93 0.07 -4.87
CA LEU A 224 -8.94 -0.82 -4.34
C LEU A 224 -8.74 -1.09 -2.84
N HIS A 225 -9.74 -1.69 -2.21
CA HIS A 225 -9.62 -2.20 -0.86
C HIS A 225 -8.61 -3.36 -0.85
N PRO A 226 -7.74 -3.52 0.17
CA PRO A 226 -6.73 -4.59 0.17
C PRO A 226 -7.30 -6.00 0.03
N LYS A 227 -8.56 -6.23 0.46
CA LYS A 227 -9.26 -7.52 0.31
C LYS A 227 -9.86 -7.78 -1.07
N GLN A 228 -9.84 -6.77 -1.95
CA GLN A 228 -10.23 -6.90 -3.34
C GLN A 228 -9.07 -7.29 -4.25
N VAL A 229 -7.83 -7.33 -3.74
CA VAL A 229 -6.63 -7.62 -4.52
C VAL A 229 -6.03 -8.91 -3.99
N ILE A 230 -5.99 -9.93 -4.84
CA ILE A 230 -5.60 -11.30 -4.52
C ILE A 230 -4.29 -11.60 -5.24
N ASP A 231 -3.26 -11.95 -4.49
CA ASP A 231 -2.02 -12.46 -5.04
C ASP A 231 -2.17 -13.96 -5.24
N VAL A 232 -2.41 -14.40 -6.49
CA VAL A 232 -2.70 -15.81 -6.82
C VAL A 232 -1.57 -16.78 -6.42
N GLN A 233 -0.37 -16.27 -6.16
CA GLN A 233 0.78 -17.06 -5.73
C GLN A 233 0.83 -17.25 -4.20
N LYS A 234 0.14 -16.40 -3.44
CA LYS A 234 0.16 -16.41 -1.97
C LYS A 234 -1.18 -16.77 -1.36
N ASP A 235 -2.26 -16.36 -2.00
CA ASP A 235 -3.62 -16.50 -1.52
C ASP A 235 -4.28 -17.76 -2.07
N ASN A 236 -5.27 -18.29 -1.33
CA ASN A 236 -6.05 -19.43 -1.79
C ASN A 236 -7.14 -18.96 -2.76
N LEU A 237 -6.97 -19.28 -4.04
CA LEU A 237 -7.87 -18.86 -5.12
C LEU A 237 -9.32 -19.32 -4.89
N LYS A 238 -9.55 -20.58 -4.50
CA LYS A 238 -10.90 -21.09 -4.21
C LYS A 238 -11.59 -20.30 -3.09
N SER A 239 -10.87 -19.95 -2.03
CA SER A 239 -11.43 -19.16 -0.93
C SER A 239 -11.77 -17.73 -1.34
N ALA A 240 -10.99 -17.13 -2.25
CA ALA A 240 -11.27 -15.81 -2.80
C ALA A 240 -12.48 -15.84 -3.75
N LEU A 241 -12.62 -16.89 -4.56
CA LEU A 241 -13.75 -17.05 -5.48
C LEU A 241 -15.04 -17.46 -4.76
N GLN A 242 -14.96 -18.20 -3.66
CA GLN A 242 -16.12 -18.55 -2.82
C GLN A 242 -16.93 -17.31 -2.41
N TRP A 243 -16.25 -16.19 -2.18
CA TRP A 243 -16.91 -14.91 -1.87
C TRP A 243 -17.95 -14.49 -2.92
N ILE A 244 -17.74 -14.85 -4.19
CA ILE A 244 -18.65 -14.54 -5.30
C ILE A 244 -20.00 -15.25 -5.10
N ASP A 245 -19.96 -16.53 -4.76
CA ASP A 245 -21.17 -17.34 -4.53
C ASP A 245 -21.82 -16.96 -3.19
N ASP A 246 -21.02 -16.66 -2.15
CA ASP A 246 -21.51 -16.27 -0.83
C ASP A 246 -22.24 -14.92 -0.82
N ASN A 247 -22.00 -14.05 -1.81
CA ASN A 247 -22.59 -12.71 -1.94
C ASN A 247 -23.27 -12.56 -3.31
N ALA A 248 -24.25 -13.43 -3.56
CA ALA A 248 -24.95 -13.57 -4.84
C ALA A 248 -25.64 -12.27 -5.31
N GLU A 249 -26.05 -11.41 -4.39
CA GLU A 249 -26.69 -10.11 -4.63
C GLU A 249 -25.73 -9.07 -5.21
N VAL A 250 -24.41 -9.28 -5.09
CA VAL A 250 -23.39 -8.31 -5.49
C VAL A 250 -22.98 -8.52 -6.95
N ASN A 251 -23.08 -7.47 -7.77
CA ASN A 251 -22.65 -7.49 -9.16
C ASN A 251 -21.13 -7.28 -9.28
N VAL A 252 -20.37 -8.32 -8.95
CA VAL A 252 -18.89 -8.30 -8.98
C VAL A 252 -18.34 -8.42 -10.40
N ARG A 253 -17.19 -7.78 -10.64
CA ARG A 253 -16.37 -7.93 -11.86
C ARG A 253 -15.00 -8.47 -11.50
N LEU A 254 -14.47 -9.37 -12.33
CA LEU A 254 -13.14 -9.94 -12.11
C LEU A 254 -12.12 -9.31 -13.06
N VAL A 255 -10.94 -9.02 -12.54
CA VAL A 255 -9.77 -8.64 -13.32
C VAL A 255 -8.67 -9.64 -13.03
N VAL A 256 -8.10 -10.25 -14.07
CA VAL A 256 -6.99 -11.19 -13.95
C VAL A 256 -5.78 -10.59 -14.66
N ALA A 257 -4.69 -10.39 -13.93
CA ALA A 257 -3.43 -9.87 -14.45
C ALA A 257 -2.32 -10.90 -14.26
N GLY A 258 -1.88 -11.54 -15.34
CA GLY A 258 -0.89 -12.62 -15.28
C GLY A 258 -0.70 -13.31 -16.64
N GLY A 259 0.29 -14.20 -16.73
CA GLY A 259 0.49 -15.00 -17.94
C GLY A 259 -0.57 -16.08 -18.14
N ASP A 260 -0.57 -16.72 -19.31
CA ASP A 260 -1.57 -17.70 -19.74
C ASP A 260 -1.89 -18.77 -18.69
N GLY A 261 -0.87 -19.37 -18.07
CA GLY A 261 -1.09 -20.38 -17.04
C GLY A 261 -1.80 -19.87 -15.78
N THR A 262 -1.65 -18.59 -15.44
CA THR A 262 -2.44 -17.98 -14.35
C THR A 262 -3.88 -17.77 -14.77
N ILE A 263 -4.07 -17.27 -16.00
CA ILE A 263 -5.40 -17.00 -16.55
C ILE A 263 -6.19 -18.31 -16.63
N SER A 264 -5.61 -19.37 -17.20
CA SER A 264 -6.24 -20.69 -17.27
C SER A 264 -6.62 -21.20 -15.88
N ASN A 265 -5.70 -21.16 -14.91
CA ASN A 265 -5.99 -21.62 -13.54
C ASN A 265 -7.15 -20.84 -12.88
N VAL A 266 -7.21 -19.51 -13.07
CA VAL A 266 -8.32 -18.70 -12.54
C VAL A 266 -9.65 -19.04 -13.22
N LEU A 267 -9.66 -19.20 -14.54
CA LEU A 267 -10.87 -19.54 -15.30
C LEU A 267 -11.36 -20.95 -14.99
N GLU A 268 -10.47 -21.94 -14.95
CA GLU A 268 -10.76 -23.33 -14.55
C GLU A 268 -11.32 -23.37 -13.14
N THR A 269 -10.70 -22.68 -12.18
CA THR A 269 -11.21 -22.64 -10.81
C THR A 269 -12.58 -21.95 -10.74
N LEU A 270 -12.85 -20.97 -11.60
CA LEU A 270 -14.17 -20.32 -11.70
C LEU A 270 -15.25 -21.27 -12.23
N GLU A 271 -14.90 -22.37 -12.90
CA GLU A 271 -15.84 -23.43 -13.32
C GLU A 271 -16.45 -24.23 -12.19
N ASP A 272 -15.79 -24.27 -11.04
CA ASP A 272 -16.32 -24.92 -9.84
C ASP A 272 -17.47 -24.13 -9.17
N PHE A 273 -17.69 -22.87 -9.57
CA PHE A 273 -18.64 -21.95 -8.91
C PHE A 273 -19.89 -21.70 -9.75
N GLN A 274 -21.02 -21.45 -9.08
CA GLN A 274 -22.31 -21.27 -9.73
C GLN A 274 -22.37 -19.96 -10.52
N ARG A 275 -21.74 -18.89 -9.99
CA ARG A 275 -21.77 -17.58 -10.61
C ARG A 275 -20.61 -17.36 -11.56
N LYS A 276 -20.93 -16.75 -12.71
CA LYS A 276 -19.98 -16.40 -13.78
C LYS A 276 -19.94 -14.89 -14.01
N PRO A 277 -19.33 -14.11 -13.10
CA PRO A 277 -19.20 -12.67 -13.29
C PRO A 277 -18.35 -12.33 -14.52
N PRO A 278 -18.53 -11.13 -15.12
CA PRO A 278 -17.69 -10.67 -16.22
C PRO A 278 -16.21 -10.62 -15.81
N VAL A 279 -15.35 -11.18 -16.67
CA VAL A 279 -13.89 -11.25 -16.46
C VAL A 279 -13.17 -10.39 -17.50
N ARG A 280 -12.20 -9.60 -17.05
CA ARG A 280 -11.25 -8.90 -17.91
C ARG A 280 -9.83 -9.40 -17.65
N ILE A 281 -9.09 -9.69 -18.72
CA ILE A 281 -7.74 -10.27 -18.67
C ILE A 281 -6.72 -9.20 -19.12
N PHE A 282 -5.55 -9.18 -18.47
CA PHE A 282 -4.41 -8.30 -18.77
C PHE A 282 -3.07 -9.04 -18.68
#